data_AF-A0A0C9TD65-F1
#
_entry.id   AF-A0A0C9TD65-F1
#
_cell.length_a   1.000
_cell.length_b   1.000
_cell.length_c   1.000
_cell.angle_alpha   90.00
_cell.angle_beta   90.00
_cell.angle_gamma   90.00
#
_symmetry.space_group_name_H-M   'P 1'
#
loop_
_entity.id
_entity.type
_entity.pdbx_description
1 polymer ?
#
loop_
_entity_poly.entity_id
_entity_poly.type
_entity_poly.pdbx_seq_one_letter_code
_entity_poly.pdbx_strand_id
1 'polypeptide(L)'
;MPSRQNTFPSRKLLWAAGDIGLTPLLAMLTGLRGTADGEGEVSAHSYNIILVLSGREPEVLLPLMMRAARCRDDDARASSLGTMTIHLFSRSPLLSSTLPTADIQLGLTVDVKWHMGRLSRDAFQGLGFEDVAERESYVCGPEEFEEVVLGVLNVDSDKVRREGFAY
;
A
#
# COMPACT_ATOMS: atom_id res chain seq x y z
N MET A 1 26.61 -0.96 -28.42
CA MET A 1 25.25 -1.50 -28.49
C MET A 1 24.44 -0.90 -27.35
N PRO A 2 23.36 -0.16 -27.59
CA PRO A 2 22.50 0.31 -26.51
C PRO A 2 21.72 -0.88 -25.95
N SER A 3 21.93 -1.17 -24.67
CA SER A 3 21.17 -2.12 -23.88
C SER A 3 19.70 -1.72 -23.88
N ARG A 4 18.83 -2.55 -24.44
CA ARG A 4 17.37 -2.40 -24.29
C ARG A 4 17.03 -2.52 -22.81
N GLN A 5 16.76 -1.40 -22.16
CA GLN A 5 16.07 -1.42 -20.87
C GLN A 5 14.65 -1.94 -21.16
N ASN A 6 14.38 -3.19 -20.77
CA ASN A 6 13.00 -3.67 -20.66
C ASN A 6 12.34 -2.85 -19.54
N THR A 7 11.69 -1.75 -19.90
CA THR A 7 10.76 -1.06 -19.02
C THR A 7 9.52 -1.92 -18.91
N PHE A 8 9.51 -2.81 -17.90
CA PHE A 8 8.30 -3.51 -17.55
C PHE A 8 7.23 -2.49 -17.15
N PRO A 9 5.96 -2.66 -17.59
CA PRO A 9 4.90 -1.73 -17.21
C PRO A 9 4.71 -1.80 -15.70
N SER A 10 4.89 -0.64 -15.05
CA SER A 10 4.73 -0.52 -13.61
C SER A 10 3.24 -0.41 -13.25
N ARG A 11 2.77 -1.31 -12.38
CA ARG A 11 1.41 -1.26 -11.85
C ARG A 11 1.35 -0.24 -10.73
N LYS A 12 0.57 0.82 -10.94
CA LYS A 12 0.31 1.85 -9.93
C LYS A 12 -0.94 1.46 -9.14
N LEU A 13 -0.78 1.31 -7.84
CA LEU A 13 -1.85 0.93 -6.92
C LEU A 13 -2.04 2.00 -5.85
N LEU A 14 -3.29 2.21 -5.44
CA LEU A 14 -3.65 3.01 -4.29
C LEU A 14 -4.50 2.18 -3.35
N TRP A 15 -4.00 1.90 -2.16
CA TRP A 15 -4.70 1.15 -1.14
C TRP A 15 -5.07 2.09 0.00
N ALA A 16 -6.31 2.07 0.44
CA ALA A 16 -6.79 2.87 1.55
C ALA A 16 -7.48 1.96 2.58
N ALA A 17 -6.95 1.91 3.79
CA ALA A 17 -7.49 1.12 4.88
C ALA A 17 -7.80 1.95 6.13
N GLY A 18 -8.98 1.73 6.70
CA GLY A 18 -9.39 2.25 8.00
C GLY A 18 -9.44 1.15 9.06
N ASP A 19 -8.69 1.31 10.16
CA ASP A 19 -8.62 0.40 11.31
C ASP A 19 -8.51 -1.09 10.90
N ILE A 20 -9.58 -1.88 11.09
CA ILE A 20 -9.64 -3.33 10.80
C ILE A 20 -9.64 -3.67 9.30
N GLY A 21 -9.90 -2.68 8.44
CA GLY A 21 -9.89 -2.82 6.98
C GLY A 21 -8.51 -3.10 6.37
N LEU A 22 -7.48 -3.23 7.20
CA LEU A 22 -6.13 -3.62 6.81
C LEU A 22 -6.03 -5.08 6.34
N THR A 23 -6.94 -5.95 6.78
CA THR A 23 -6.84 -7.41 6.60
C THR A 23 -6.79 -7.86 5.13
N PRO A 24 -7.65 -7.36 4.23
CA PRO A 24 -7.56 -7.70 2.81
C PRO A 24 -6.22 -7.26 2.20
N LEU A 25 -5.68 -6.13 2.64
CA LEU A 25 -4.40 -5.61 2.16
C LEU A 25 -3.22 -6.51 2.60
N LEU A 26 -3.28 -7.09 3.81
CA LEU A 26 -2.30 -8.10 4.26
C LEU A 26 -2.31 -9.33 3.35
N ALA A 27 -3.50 -9.78 2.94
CA ALA A 27 -3.65 -10.90 2.03
C ALA A 27 -3.11 -10.56 0.62
N MET A 28 -3.38 -9.36 0.11
CA MET A 28 -2.83 -8.91 -1.17
C MET A 28 -1.31 -8.83 -1.15
N LEU A 29 -0.70 -8.26 -0.10
CA LEU A 29 0.77 -8.26 0.07
C LEU A 29 1.35 -9.67 0.05
N THR A 30 0.66 -10.62 0.68
CA THR A 30 1.06 -12.03 0.66
C THR A 30 0.92 -12.64 -0.74
N GLY A 31 -0.14 -12.28 -1.48
CA GLY A 31 -0.37 -12.74 -2.85
C GLY A 31 0.66 -12.22 -3.86
N LEU A 32 1.14 -10.98 -3.68
CA LEU A 32 2.24 -10.42 -4.49
C LEU A 32 3.53 -11.26 -4.42
N ARG A 33 3.69 -12.06 -3.35
CA ARG A 33 4.81 -13.02 -3.20
C ARG A 33 4.67 -14.19 -4.16
N GLY A 34 3.49 -14.80 -4.22
CA GLY A 34 3.24 -15.99 -5.05
C GLY A 34 3.36 -15.72 -6.55
N THR A 35 3.21 -14.46 -6.98
CA THR A 35 3.45 -14.06 -8.37
C THR A 35 4.93 -13.92 -8.74
N ALA A 36 5.83 -13.84 -7.76
CA ALA A 36 7.28 -13.83 -8.01
C ALA A 36 7.84 -15.26 -8.24
N ASP A 37 7.11 -16.29 -7.81
CA ASP A 37 7.55 -17.70 -7.80
C ASP A 37 6.98 -18.56 -8.95
N GLY A 38 6.16 -17.99 -9.84
CA GLY A 38 5.47 -18.72 -10.90
C GLY A 38 6.32 -19.00 -12.14
N GLU A 39 6.74 -20.26 -12.33
CA GLU A 39 7.23 -20.81 -13.59
C GLU A 39 6.11 -20.83 -14.66
N GLY A 40 5.92 -19.70 -15.33
CA GLY A 40 5.01 -19.56 -16.47
C GLY A 40 5.08 -18.13 -16.98
N GLU A 41 5.44 -17.96 -18.25
CA GLU A 41 5.68 -16.69 -18.94
C GLU A 41 4.71 -15.55 -18.55
N VAL A 42 4.99 -14.73 -17.54
CA VAL A 42 4.16 -13.55 -17.24
C VAL A 42 5.03 -12.42 -16.68
N SER A 43 4.95 -11.27 -17.34
CA SER A 43 5.71 -10.04 -17.14
C SER A 43 6.11 -9.74 -15.69
N ALA A 44 7.40 -9.50 -15.46
CA ALA A 44 7.94 -8.95 -14.22
C ALA A 44 7.41 -7.52 -13.99
N HIS A 45 6.19 -7.39 -13.50
CA HIS A 45 5.59 -6.10 -13.20
C HIS A 45 6.27 -5.51 -11.96
N SER A 46 6.75 -4.27 -12.07
CA SER A 46 7.12 -3.47 -10.91
C SER A 46 5.88 -2.81 -10.32
N TYR A 47 5.76 -2.78 -9.01
CA TYR A 47 4.63 -2.20 -8.30
C TYR A 47 4.99 -0.85 -7.71
N ASN A 48 4.14 0.15 -7.89
CA ASN A 48 4.20 1.43 -7.18
C ASN A 48 2.94 1.54 -6.32
N ILE A 49 3.08 1.25 -5.03
CA ILE A 49 1.96 1.15 -4.10
C ILE A 49 1.96 2.39 -3.19
N ILE A 50 0.85 3.10 -3.17
CA ILE A 50 0.57 4.08 -2.11
C ILE A 50 -0.44 3.43 -1.17
N LEU A 51 -0.06 3.29 0.10
CA LEU A 51 -0.95 2.82 1.15
C LEU A 51 -1.31 3.99 2.06
N VAL A 52 -2.59 4.32 2.13
CA VAL A 52 -3.14 5.25 3.11
C VAL A 52 -3.79 4.44 4.22
N LEU A 53 -3.22 4.53 5.42
CA LEU A 53 -3.68 3.81 6.58
C LEU A 53 -4.17 4.81 7.62
N SER A 54 -5.43 4.70 8.06
CA SER A 54 -5.96 5.50 9.17
C SER A 54 -6.34 4.57 10.31
N GLY A 55 -5.68 4.69 11.47
CA GLY A 55 -5.95 3.76 12.57
C GLY A 55 -5.60 4.26 13.97
N ARG A 56 -6.21 3.64 14.98
CA ARG A 56 -6.02 4.01 16.40
C ARG A 56 -4.75 3.43 17.04
N GLU A 57 -4.30 2.27 16.56
CA GLU A 57 -3.19 1.49 17.12
C GLU A 57 -2.09 1.29 16.06
N PRO A 58 -1.42 2.37 15.63
CA PRO A 58 -0.41 2.29 14.57
C PRO A 58 0.78 1.38 14.93
N GLU A 59 1.11 1.26 16.22
CA GLU A 59 2.12 0.36 16.77
C GLU A 59 1.77 -1.13 16.61
N VAL A 60 0.50 -1.47 16.36
CA VAL A 60 0.07 -2.83 16.03
C VAL A 60 -0.03 -3.01 14.52
N LEU A 61 -0.62 -2.03 13.82
CA LEU A 61 -0.90 -2.12 12.39
C LEU A 61 0.38 -2.14 11.53
N LEU A 62 1.37 -1.28 11.85
CA LEU A 62 2.62 -1.22 11.09
C LEU A 62 3.42 -2.53 11.19
N PRO A 63 3.69 -3.11 12.38
CA PRO A 63 4.38 -4.40 12.45
C PRO A 63 3.68 -5.53 11.70
N LEU A 64 2.34 -5.55 11.66
CA LEU A 64 1.59 -6.54 10.88
C LEU A 64 1.84 -6.37 9.38
N MET A 65 1.80 -5.12 8.88
CA MET A 65 2.14 -4.80 7.49
C MET A 65 3.56 -5.24 7.14
N MET A 66 4.54 -4.85 7.97
CA MET A 66 5.93 -5.21 7.74
C MET A 66 6.12 -6.73 7.78
N ARG A 67 5.44 -7.42 8.70
CA ARG A 67 5.49 -8.89 8.76
C ARG A 67 4.91 -9.55 7.51
N ALA A 68 3.80 -9.04 6.97
CA ALA A 68 3.24 -9.54 5.71
C ALA A 68 4.16 -9.24 4.51
N ALA A 69 4.86 -8.11 4.55
CA ALA A 69 5.82 -7.70 3.53
C ALA A 69 7.21 -8.37 3.67
N ARG A 70 7.56 -9.03 4.78
CA ARG A 70 8.88 -9.67 4.94
C ARG A 70 9.07 -10.83 3.96
N CYS A 71 10.17 -10.83 3.20
CA CYS A 71 10.59 -11.98 2.38
C CYS A 71 11.16 -13.11 3.28
N ARG A 72 11.26 -14.36 2.79
CA ARG A 72 12.02 -15.40 3.49
C ARG A 72 13.49 -15.24 3.12
N ASP A 73 14.39 -15.43 4.09
CA ASP A 73 15.83 -15.21 3.92
C ASP A 73 16.48 -16.10 2.83
N ASP A 74 15.84 -17.21 2.45
CA ASP A 74 16.30 -18.12 1.39
C ASP A 74 15.92 -17.69 -0.04
N ASP A 75 15.09 -16.66 -0.21
CA ASP A 75 14.65 -16.17 -1.52
C ASP A 75 15.66 -15.20 -2.13
N ALA A 76 16.86 -15.70 -2.43
CA ALA A 76 17.96 -14.98 -3.10
C ALA A 76 17.61 -14.46 -4.52
N ARG A 77 16.37 -14.64 -4.97
CA ARG A 77 15.85 -14.24 -6.28
C ARG A 77 14.80 -13.13 -6.22
N ALA A 78 14.56 -12.50 -5.08
CA ALA A 78 13.64 -11.36 -4.98
C ALA A 78 14.17 -10.16 -5.79
N SER A 79 13.94 -10.19 -7.11
CA SER A 79 14.07 -9.05 -8.00
C SER A 79 13.23 -7.92 -7.40
N SER A 80 13.71 -6.68 -7.45
CA SER A 80 13.01 -5.53 -6.88
C SER A 80 11.57 -5.50 -7.41
N LEU A 81 10.63 -5.82 -6.53
CA LEU A 81 9.21 -5.89 -6.82
C LEU A 81 8.63 -4.47 -6.99
N GLY A 82 9.30 -3.46 -6.46
CA GLY A 82 8.97 -2.04 -6.65
C GLY A 82 9.07 -1.22 -5.37
N THR A 83 8.12 -0.30 -5.17
CA THR A 83 8.11 0.67 -4.06
C THR A 83 6.75 0.72 -3.39
N MET A 84 6.75 0.90 -2.06
CA MET A 84 5.55 1.10 -1.26
C MET A 84 5.72 2.31 -0.35
N THR A 85 4.81 3.27 -0.42
CA THR A 85 4.78 4.42 0.50
C THR A 85 3.54 4.33 1.39
N ILE A 86 3.75 4.28 2.70
CA ILE A 86 2.69 4.18 3.72
C ILE A 86 2.46 5.56 4.33
N HIS A 87 1.31 6.16 4.03
CA HIS A 87 0.81 7.35 4.71
C HIS A 87 -0.06 6.93 5.89
N LEU A 88 0.49 7.01 7.10
CA LEU A 88 -0.19 6.61 8.33
C LEU A 88 -0.80 7.81 9.05
N PHE A 89 -2.12 7.81 9.19
CA PHE A 89 -2.88 8.77 9.98
C PHE A 89 -3.25 8.13 11.33
N SER A 90 -2.75 8.72 12.41
CA SER A 90 -3.15 8.32 13.77
C SER A 90 -3.12 9.48 14.75
N ARG A 91 -4.00 9.43 15.75
CA ARG A 91 -3.98 10.35 16.90
C ARG A 91 -2.92 9.95 17.94
N SER A 92 -2.49 8.70 17.92
CA SER A 92 -1.47 8.19 18.82
C SER A 92 -0.10 8.52 18.25
N PRO A 93 0.83 9.08 19.05
CA PRO A 93 2.18 9.33 18.60
C PRO A 93 2.88 8.02 18.24
N LEU A 94 3.56 7.98 17.10
CA LEU A 94 4.46 6.90 16.79
C LEU A 94 5.71 6.99 17.66
N LEU A 95 6.05 5.89 18.32
CA LEU A 95 7.35 5.76 18.97
C LEU A 95 8.41 5.54 17.90
N SER A 96 9.56 6.20 17.97
CA SER A 96 10.63 6.04 16.96
C SER A 96 11.10 4.60 16.77
N SER A 97 10.88 3.72 17.76
CA SER A 97 11.20 2.29 17.71
C SER A 97 10.21 1.46 16.87
N THR A 98 9.04 1.98 16.50
CA THR A 98 8.04 1.27 15.70
C THR A 98 8.10 1.61 14.22
N LEU A 99 8.88 2.63 13.84
CA LEU A 99 9.14 2.93 12.44
C LEU A 99 10.11 1.88 11.89
N PRO A 100 9.74 1.17 10.81
CA PRO A 100 10.68 0.30 10.15
C PRO A 100 11.86 1.14 9.63
N THR A 101 13.09 0.65 9.82
CA THR A 101 14.22 1.08 9.00
C THR A 101 13.88 0.83 7.54
N ALA A 102 14.41 1.65 6.63
CA ALA A 102 14.25 1.50 5.19
C ALA A 102 14.93 0.20 4.71
N ASP A 103 14.33 -0.93 5.04
CA ASP A 103 14.77 -2.27 4.71
C ASP A 103 13.93 -2.77 3.53
N ILE A 104 14.59 -3.46 2.59
CA ILE A 104 13.92 -4.06 1.44
C ILE A 104 13.07 -5.22 1.96
N GLN A 105 11.75 -5.06 1.97
CA GLN A 105 10.80 -6.08 2.37
C GLN A 105 10.05 -6.54 1.12
N LEU A 106 10.08 -7.83 0.80
CA LEU A 106 9.47 -8.39 -0.43
C LEU A 106 10.14 -7.97 -1.74
N GLY A 107 11.33 -7.38 -1.71
CA GLY A 107 11.84 -6.64 -2.87
C GLY A 107 11.15 -5.30 -3.08
N LEU A 108 10.25 -4.87 -2.18
CA LEU A 108 9.69 -3.53 -2.11
C LEU A 108 10.57 -2.64 -1.22
N THR A 109 10.87 -1.44 -1.72
CA THR A 109 11.36 -0.36 -0.87
C THR A 109 10.18 0.27 -0.15
N VAL A 110 10.13 0.17 1.18
CA VAL A 110 9.03 0.69 2.00
C VAL A 110 9.44 2.02 2.64
N ASP A 111 8.64 3.06 2.42
CA ASP A 111 8.74 4.37 3.07
C ASP A 111 7.49 4.62 3.93
N VAL A 112 7.65 5.16 5.14
CA VAL A 112 6.54 5.41 6.07
C VAL A 112 6.49 6.88 6.45
N LYS A 113 5.38 7.52 6.14
CA LYS A 113 5.07 8.93 6.44
C LYS A 113 3.94 9.00 7.45
N TRP A 114 4.24 9.50 8.63
CA TRP A 114 3.24 9.68 9.67
C TRP A 114 2.59 11.06 9.61
N HIS A 115 1.28 11.07 9.81
CA HIS A 115 0.41 12.23 9.84
C HIS A 115 -0.37 12.20 11.15
N MET A 116 -0.30 13.29 11.92
CA MET A 116 -1.03 13.41 13.17
C MET A 116 -2.53 13.61 12.89
N GLY A 117 -3.37 12.78 13.52
CA GLY A 117 -4.82 12.92 13.49
C GLY A 117 -5.55 11.80 12.74
N ARG A 118 -6.79 12.07 12.33
CA ARG A 118 -7.58 11.19 11.47
C ARG A 118 -7.46 11.66 10.03
N LEU A 119 -7.64 10.74 9.08
CA LEU A 119 -7.73 11.13 7.69
C LEU A 119 -8.95 12.06 7.48
N SER A 120 -8.70 13.22 6.89
CA SER A 120 -9.73 14.17 6.46
C SER A 120 -9.60 14.41 4.95
N ARG A 121 -10.64 15.00 4.35
CA ARG A 121 -10.65 15.34 2.92
C ARG A 121 -9.47 16.23 2.55
N ASP A 122 -9.26 17.30 3.32
CA ASP A 122 -8.17 18.26 3.09
C ASP A 122 -6.79 17.60 3.28
N ALA A 123 -6.66 16.72 4.28
CA ALA A 123 -5.42 16.00 4.52
C ALA A 123 -5.09 15.03 3.37
N PHE A 124 -6.10 14.30 2.86
CA PHE A 124 -5.93 13.38 1.74
C PHE A 124 -5.60 14.12 0.43
N GLN A 125 -6.29 15.24 0.15
CA GLN A 125 -5.95 16.12 -0.98
C GLN A 125 -4.56 16.71 -0.86
N GLY A 126 -4.16 17.12 0.34
CA GLY A 126 -2.84 17.67 0.64
C GLY A 126 -1.68 16.69 0.43
N LEU A 127 -1.96 15.38 0.30
CA LEU A 127 -0.93 14.41 -0.09
C LEU A 127 -0.48 14.58 -1.54
N GLY A 128 -1.26 15.26 -2.38
CA GLY A 128 -0.82 15.71 -3.71
C GLY A 128 -0.54 14.57 -4.69
N PHE A 129 -1.33 13.50 -4.64
CA PHE A 129 -1.17 12.36 -5.53
C PHE A 129 -1.62 12.74 -6.97
N GLU A 130 -0.67 13.12 -7.83
CA GLU A 130 -0.96 13.59 -9.19
C GLU A 130 -1.48 12.47 -10.12
N ASP A 131 -1.16 11.21 -9.83
CA ASP A 131 -1.46 10.04 -10.67
C ASP A 131 -2.61 9.16 -10.13
N VAL A 132 -3.47 9.71 -9.26
CA VAL A 132 -4.62 9.00 -8.68
C VAL A 132 -5.52 8.38 -9.75
N ALA A 133 -5.79 9.11 -10.84
CA ALA A 133 -6.69 8.63 -11.90
C ALA A 133 -6.14 7.43 -12.68
N GLU A 134 -4.82 7.20 -12.61
CA GLU A 134 -4.10 6.10 -13.25
C GLU A 134 -3.92 4.90 -12.30
N ARG A 135 -4.21 5.07 -11.00
CA ARG A 135 -4.04 4.04 -9.97
C ARG A 135 -5.28 3.17 -9.84
N GLU A 136 -5.07 1.86 -9.83
CA GLU A 136 -6.12 0.95 -9.38
C GLU A 136 -6.30 1.11 -7.86
N SER A 137 -7.52 1.47 -7.46
CA SER A 137 -7.79 1.90 -6.09
C SER A 137 -8.58 0.84 -5.32
N TYR A 138 -8.10 0.51 -4.13
CA TYR A 138 -8.73 -0.45 -3.21
C TYR A 138 -9.03 0.27 -1.91
N VAL A 139 -10.28 0.29 -1.49
CA VAL A 139 -10.73 1.01 -0.28
C VAL A 139 -11.47 0.03 0.64
N CYS A 140 -11.06 0.01 1.91
CA CYS A 140 -11.68 -0.82 2.94
C CYS A 140 -11.65 -0.11 4.29
N GLY A 141 -12.80 0.19 4.87
CA GLY A 141 -12.84 0.79 6.22
C GLY A 141 -14.24 1.16 6.68
N PRO A 142 -14.34 1.88 7.81
CA PRO A 142 -15.61 2.46 8.24
C PRO A 142 -16.19 3.41 7.19
N GLU A 143 -17.52 3.52 7.11
CA GLU A 143 -18.22 4.35 6.11
C GLU A 143 -17.68 5.78 6.04
N GLU A 144 -17.51 6.44 7.18
CA GLU A 144 -16.94 7.80 7.27
C GLU A 144 -15.54 7.91 6.63
N PHE A 145 -14.73 6.85 6.73
CA PHE A 145 -13.40 6.79 6.10
C PHE A 145 -13.52 6.61 4.59
N GLU A 146 -14.38 5.69 4.15
CA GLU A 146 -14.60 5.47 2.72
C GLU A 146 -15.12 6.73 2.03
N GLU A 147 -16.06 7.45 2.63
CA GLU A 147 -16.60 8.70 2.10
C GLU A 147 -15.52 9.77 1.91
N VAL A 148 -14.59 9.89 2.86
CA VAL A 148 -13.47 10.83 2.76
C VAL A 148 -12.57 10.47 1.57
N VAL A 149 -12.19 9.21 1.44
CA VAL A 149 -11.31 8.73 0.37
C VAL A 149 -12.00 8.88 -0.99
N LEU A 150 -13.20 8.32 -1.14
CA LEU A 150 -13.98 8.35 -2.38
C LEU A 150 -14.30 9.78 -2.82
N GLY A 151 -14.61 10.66 -1.86
CA GLY A 151 -14.90 12.07 -2.14
C GLY A 151 -13.71 12.85 -2.70
N VAL A 152 -12.48 12.38 -2.50
CA VAL A 152 -11.29 12.99 -3.12
C VAL A 152 -10.90 12.29 -4.41
N LEU A 153 -11.01 10.96 -4.44
CA LEU A 153 -10.57 10.18 -5.59
C LEU A 153 -11.30 10.61 -6.87
N ASN A 154 -12.57 11.02 -6.77
CA ASN A 154 -13.38 11.53 -7.90
C ASN A 154 -13.23 10.69 -9.19
N VAL A 155 -12.99 9.39 -9.02
CA VAL A 155 -12.80 8.42 -10.11
C VAL A 155 -14.11 7.71 -10.37
N ASP A 156 -14.27 7.28 -11.62
CA ASP A 156 -15.33 6.35 -12.02
C ASP A 156 -15.39 5.17 -11.04
N SER A 157 -16.60 4.84 -10.58
CA SER A 157 -16.87 3.76 -9.62
C SER A 157 -16.21 2.43 -10.01
N ASP A 158 -16.02 2.22 -11.30
CA ASP A 158 -15.53 0.96 -11.87
C ASP A 158 -14.03 0.74 -11.62
N LYS A 159 -13.28 1.79 -11.25
CA LYS A 159 -11.85 1.72 -10.91
C LYS A 159 -11.58 1.61 -9.42
N VAL A 160 -12.60 1.77 -8.58
CA VAL A 160 -12.48 1.70 -7.13
C VAL A 160 -13.12 0.41 -6.63
N ARG A 161 -12.30 -0.51 -6.13
CA ARG A 161 -12.78 -1.72 -5.48
C ARG A 161 -13.02 -1.43 -4.01
N ARG A 162 -14.29 -1.48 -3.61
CA ARG A 162 -14.71 -1.37 -2.21
C ARG A 162 -14.82 -2.77 -1.63
N GLU A 163 -14.12 -3.02 -0.53
CA GLU A 163 -14.29 -4.24 0.25
C GLU A 163 -14.98 -3.89 1.58
N GLY A 164 -16.28 -4.15 1.65
CA GLY A 164 -17.06 -3.91 2.86
C GLY A 164 -17.02 -5.12 3.79
N PHE A 165 -16.46 -4.96 4.98
CA PHE A 165 -16.71 -5.86 6.11
C PHE A 165 -17.72 -5.17 7.02
N ALA A 166 -19.01 -5.42 6.77
CA ALA A 166 -20.04 -5.09 7.74
C ALA A 166 -19.93 -6.08 8.91
N TYR A 167 -19.48 -5.59 10.06
CA TYR A 167 -19.53 -6.31 11.35
C TYR A 167 -20.47 -5.58 12.29
#